data_AF-X1MGS7-F1
#
_entry.id   AF-X1MGS7-F1
#
_cell.length_a   1.000
_cell.length_b   1.000
_cell.length_c   1.000
_cell.angle_alpha   90.00
_cell.angle_beta   90.00
_cell.angle_gamma   90.00
#
_symmetry.space_group_name_H-M   'P 1'
#
loop_
_entity.id
_entity.type
_entity.pdbx_description
1 polymer ?
#
loop_
_entity_poly.entity_id
_entity_poly.type
_entity_poly.pdbx_seq_one_letter_code
_entity_poly.pdbx_strand_id
1 'polypeptide(L)'
;MPEEEFLTLGDFFAVFEIESPEKLLENLDPEFTLLLHSLEERNSLGFVAKIKEKEGFFALLESWEETIEEDTEELFLILGKKEKAPSPTFKTAEYKDVSFHYLSFPQEGLGICWAIIEDYFVFTSSSKTIFKVIDLLL
;
A
#
# COMPACT_ATOMS: atom_id res chain seq x y z
N MET A 1 -25.16 15.64 -19.93
CA MET A 1 -23.73 15.74 -19.56
C MET A 1 -23.31 14.32 -19.24
N PRO A 2 -22.20 13.80 -19.80
CA PRO A 2 -21.69 12.52 -19.30
C PRO A 2 -21.37 12.70 -17.81
N GLU A 3 -21.68 11.70 -16.98
CA GLU A 3 -21.18 11.65 -15.61
C GLU A 3 -19.66 11.75 -15.67
N GLU A 4 -19.07 12.65 -14.87
CA GLU A 4 -17.63 12.73 -14.73
C GLU A 4 -17.17 11.45 -14.00
N GLU A 5 -16.60 10.52 -14.76
CA GLU A 5 -16.07 9.26 -14.23
C GLU A 5 -14.68 9.56 -13.66
N PHE A 6 -14.57 9.61 -12.33
CA PHE A 6 -13.31 9.80 -11.63
C PHE A 6 -12.72 8.44 -11.25
N LEU A 7 -11.41 8.29 -11.40
CA LEU A 7 -10.69 7.09 -10.95
C LEU A 7 -10.87 6.93 -9.43
N THR A 8 -11.49 5.84 -9.01
CA THR A 8 -11.65 5.48 -7.60
C THR A 8 -10.54 4.55 -7.13
N LEU A 9 -10.42 4.36 -5.82
CA LEU A 9 -9.52 3.34 -5.26
C LEU A 9 -9.88 1.94 -5.79
N GLY A 10 -11.18 1.63 -5.93
CA GLY A 10 -11.62 0.35 -6.49
C GLY A 10 -11.14 0.14 -7.93
N ASP A 11 -11.16 1.19 -8.75
CA ASP A 11 -10.64 1.14 -10.13
C ASP A 11 -9.12 0.93 -10.14
N PHE A 12 -8.39 1.54 -9.21
CA PHE A 12 -6.96 1.29 -9.02
C PHE A 12 -6.68 -0.19 -8.70
N PHE A 13 -7.42 -0.77 -7.74
CA PHE A 13 -7.30 -2.20 -7.41
C PHE A 13 -7.62 -3.07 -8.64
N ALA A 14 -8.66 -2.75 -9.40
CA ALA A 14 -9.04 -3.50 -10.59
C ALA A 14 -7.99 -3.43 -11.71
N VAL A 15 -7.42 -2.24 -11.98
CA VAL A 15 -6.41 -2.04 -13.04
C VAL A 15 -5.12 -2.81 -12.76
N PHE A 16 -4.74 -2.91 -11.49
CA PHE A 16 -3.53 -3.61 -11.07
C PHE A 16 -3.79 -5.05 -10.61
N GLU A 17 -5.01 -5.56 -10.86
CA GLU A 17 -5.44 -6.92 -10.49
C GLU A 17 -5.15 -7.24 -9.01
N ILE A 18 -5.35 -6.26 -8.12
CA ILE A 18 -5.08 -6.42 -6.70
C ILE A 18 -6.26 -7.14 -6.03
N GLU A 19 -5.98 -8.31 -5.46
CA GLU A 19 -6.96 -9.10 -4.70
C GLU A 19 -6.93 -8.70 -3.21
N SER A 20 -7.86 -7.86 -2.76
CA SER A 20 -7.91 -7.48 -1.34
C SER A 20 -8.80 -8.40 -0.49
N PRO A 21 -8.57 -8.50 0.84
CA PRO A 21 -9.48 -9.17 1.74
C PRO A 21 -10.90 -8.61 1.64
N GLU A 22 -11.89 -9.46 1.91
CA GLU A 22 -13.28 -9.05 2.01
C GLU A 22 -13.40 -7.84 2.95
N LYS A 23 -14.14 -6.81 2.54
CA LYS A 23 -14.37 -5.55 3.27
C LYS A 23 -13.23 -4.54 3.31
N LEU A 24 -12.03 -4.82 2.76
CA LEU A 24 -10.95 -3.81 2.76
C LEU A 24 -11.40 -2.51 2.06
N LEU A 25 -11.87 -2.62 0.81
CA LEU A 25 -12.37 -1.48 0.04
C LEU A 25 -13.65 -0.87 0.63
N GLU A 26 -14.50 -1.68 1.25
CA GLU A 26 -15.72 -1.19 1.91
C GLU A 26 -15.39 -0.27 3.11
N ASN A 27 -14.30 -0.57 3.81
CA ASN A 27 -13.82 0.20 4.96
C ASN A 27 -13.01 1.45 4.56
N LEU A 28 -12.69 1.64 3.28
CA LEU A 28 -11.92 2.78 2.76
C LEU A 28 -12.78 3.75 1.96
N ASP A 29 -12.46 5.03 2.03
CA ASP A 29 -13.04 6.04 1.15
C ASP A 29 -12.63 5.74 -0.30
N PRO A 30 -13.57 5.78 -1.28
CA PRO A 30 -13.24 5.60 -2.68
C PRO A 30 -12.32 6.72 -3.22
N GLU A 31 -12.34 7.91 -2.61
CA GLU A 31 -11.38 8.98 -2.92
C GLU A 31 -10.03 8.66 -2.28
N PHE A 32 -8.98 8.73 -3.09
CA PHE A 32 -7.63 8.40 -2.66
C PHE A 32 -6.60 9.34 -3.28
N THR A 33 -5.45 9.46 -2.62
CA THR A 33 -4.28 10.14 -3.17
C THR A 33 -3.33 9.08 -3.73
N LEU A 34 -3.03 9.17 -5.04
CA LEU A 34 -1.98 8.38 -5.65
C LEU A 34 -0.61 9.00 -5.38
N LEU A 35 0.33 8.17 -4.94
CA LEU A 35 1.71 8.55 -4.66
C LEU A 35 2.62 8.02 -5.78
N LEU A 36 3.28 8.94 -6.48
CA LEU A 36 4.33 8.64 -7.45
C LEU A 36 5.61 9.26 -6.95
N HIS A 37 6.56 8.43 -6.55
CA HIS A 37 7.85 8.91 -6.06
C HIS A 37 8.97 8.24 -6.85
N SER A 38 9.68 9.06 -7.63
CA SER A 38 10.85 8.66 -8.39
C SER A 38 12.10 9.09 -7.63
N LEU A 39 12.94 8.12 -7.27
CA LEU A 39 14.23 8.36 -6.64
C LEU A 39 15.31 7.69 -7.49
N GLU A 40 16.16 8.52 -8.11
CA GLU A 40 17.17 8.09 -9.08
C GLU A 40 16.52 7.32 -10.25
N GLU A 41 16.94 6.07 -10.50
CA GLU A 41 16.39 5.21 -11.55
C GLU A 41 15.20 4.34 -11.07
N ARG A 42 14.63 4.61 -9.89
CA ARG A 42 13.58 3.77 -9.30
C ARG A 42 12.31 4.55 -9.06
N ASN A 43 11.22 4.04 -9.64
CA ASN A 43 9.88 4.55 -9.38
C ASN A 43 9.23 3.71 -8.29
N SER A 44 8.56 4.39 -7.38
CA SER A 44 7.71 3.78 -6.37
C SER A 44 6.30 4.29 -6.52
N LEU A 45 5.35 3.39 -6.28
CA LEU A 45 3.93 3.66 -6.31
C LEU A 45 3.37 3.47 -4.92
N GLY A 46 2.32 4.20 -4.60
CA GLY A 46 1.55 3.97 -3.39
C GLY A 46 0.25 4.71 -3.44
N PHE A 47 -0.56 4.54 -2.40
CA PHE A 47 -1.76 5.31 -2.21
C PHE A 47 -1.99 5.65 -0.75
N VAL A 48 -2.79 6.69 -0.53
CA VAL A 48 -3.35 7.06 0.75
C VAL A 48 -4.86 7.14 0.62
N ALA A 49 -5.59 6.42 1.47
CA ALA A 49 -7.04 6.43 1.50
C ALA A 49 -7.53 6.61 2.93
N LYS A 50 -8.63 7.34 3.12
CA LYS A 50 -9.22 7.54 4.44
C LYS A 50 -9.95 6.28 4.88
N ILE A 51 -9.78 5.90 6.14
CA ILE A 51 -10.47 4.79 6.78
C ILE A 51 -11.83 5.31 7.28
N LYS A 52 -12.91 4.71 6.78
CA LYS A 52 -14.29 5.02 7.18
C LYS A 52 -14.70 4.25 8.43
N GLU A 53 -14.30 2.98 8.50
CA GLU A 53 -14.56 2.10 9.63
C GLU A 53 -13.23 1.60 10.21
N LYS A 54 -12.94 2.01 11.44
CA LYS A 54 -11.67 1.71 12.11
C LYS A 54 -11.71 0.43 12.90
N GLU A 55 -12.88 0.01 13.37
CA GLU A 55 -13.01 -1.16 14.22
C GLU A 55 -12.58 -2.42 13.44
N GLY A 56 -11.54 -3.09 13.92
CA GLY A 56 -10.99 -4.29 13.28
C GLY A 56 -10.17 -4.05 12.00
N PHE A 57 -10.00 -2.81 11.54
CA PHE A 57 -9.26 -2.52 10.30
C PHE A 57 -7.79 -2.94 10.37
N PHE A 58 -7.14 -2.72 11.52
CA PHE A 58 -5.75 -3.18 11.72
C PHE A 58 -5.64 -4.71 11.65
N ALA A 59 -6.54 -5.44 12.32
CA ALA A 59 -6.55 -6.90 12.27
C ALA A 59 -6.85 -7.44 10.86
N LEU A 60 -7.66 -6.71 10.07
CA LEU A 60 -7.88 -7.00 8.66
C LEU A 60 -6.58 -6.89 7.86
N LEU A 61 -5.82 -5.80 8.04
CA LEU A 61 -4.52 -5.61 7.39
C LEU A 61 -3.50 -6.66 7.83
N GLU A 62 -3.42 -6.99 9.13
CA GLU A 62 -2.55 -8.06 9.62
C GLU A 62 -2.91 -9.42 8.99
N SER A 63 -4.20 -9.73 8.84
CA SER A 63 -4.62 -10.96 8.15
C SER A 63 -4.27 -10.95 6.66
N TRP A 64 -4.25 -9.76 6.04
CA TRP A 64 -3.84 -9.61 4.65
C TRP A 64 -2.36 -9.93 4.44
N GLU A 65 -1.51 -9.71 5.45
CA GLU A 65 -0.07 -9.95 5.35
C GLU A 65 0.29 -11.38 4.89
N GLU A 66 -0.60 -12.36 5.12
CA GLU A 66 -0.42 -13.75 4.70
C GLU A 66 -0.49 -13.94 3.18
N THR A 67 -1.29 -13.12 2.48
CA THR A 67 -1.56 -13.26 1.04
C THR A 67 -1.19 -12.02 0.22
N ILE A 68 -0.93 -10.87 0.86
CA ILE A 68 -0.72 -9.57 0.20
C ILE A 68 0.38 -9.57 -0.86
N GLU A 69 1.39 -10.44 -0.74
CA GLU A 69 2.39 -10.59 -1.79
C GLU A 69 1.82 -11.17 -3.08
N GLU A 70 0.98 -12.20 -2.98
CA GLU A 70 0.33 -12.85 -4.12
C GLU A 70 -0.78 -11.95 -4.67
N ASP A 71 -1.55 -11.37 -3.76
CA ASP A 71 -2.64 -10.44 -4.04
C ASP A 71 -2.20 -9.16 -4.75
N THR A 72 -0.92 -8.76 -4.64
CA THR A 72 -0.36 -7.57 -5.30
C THR A 72 0.67 -7.91 -6.37
N GLU A 73 0.75 -9.18 -6.80
CA GLU A 73 1.80 -9.67 -7.69
C GLU A 73 1.91 -8.83 -8.98
N GLU A 74 0.79 -8.61 -9.68
CA GLU A 74 0.77 -7.87 -10.95
C GLU A 74 1.26 -6.42 -10.80
N LEU A 75 0.83 -5.72 -9.74
CA LEU A 75 1.36 -4.40 -9.40
C LEU A 75 2.89 -4.45 -9.27
N PHE A 76 3.42 -5.40 -8.52
CA PHE A 76 4.86 -5.46 -8.27
C PHE A 76 5.67 -5.95 -9.47
N LEU A 77 5.11 -6.81 -10.33
CA LEU A 77 5.71 -7.18 -11.61
C LEU A 77 5.91 -5.95 -12.51
N ILE A 78 4.90 -5.07 -12.59
CA ILE A 78 4.99 -3.79 -13.33
C ILE A 78 6.07 -2.88 -12.73
N LEU A 79 6.24 -2.90 -11.41
CA LEU A 79 7.28 -2.15 -10.70
C LEU A 79 8.66 -2.81 -10.74
N GLY A 80 8.80 -3.95 -11.43
CA GLY A 80 10.09 -4.61 -11.67
C GLY A 80 10.49 -5.66 -10.64
N LYS A 81 9.54 -6.18 -9.84
CA LYS A 81 9.74 -7.41 -9.04
C LYS A 81 10.11 -8.55 -9.97
N LYS A 82 11.12 -9.34 -9.58
CA LYS A 82 11.58 -10.51 -10.34
C LYS A 82 11.49 -11.81 -9.54
N GLU A 83 11.44 -11.69 -8.23
CA GLU A 83 11.52 -12.81 -7.30
C GLU A 83 10.61 -12.51 -6.12
N LYS A 84 10.05 -13.57 -5.52
CA LYS A 84 9.28 -13.46 -4.29
C LYS A 84 10.16 -13.01 -3.11
N ALA A 85 9.52 -12.56 -2.04
CA ALA A 85 10.22 -12.31 -0.79
C ALA A 85 10.92 -13.60 -0.30
N PRO A 86 12.20 -13.53 0.11
CA PRO A 86 12.93 -14.72 0.56
C PRO A 86 12.39 -15.26 1.89
N SER A 87 11.69 -14.42 2.65
CA SER A 87 10.92 -14.76 3.83
C SER A 87 9.60 -14.00 3.74
N PRO A 88 8.45 -14.67 3.55
CA PRO A 88 7.13 -14.05 3.45
C PRO A 88 6.61 -13.72 4.85
N THR A 89 7.40 -12.97 5.62
CA THR A 89 7.05 -12.57 6.99
C THR A 89 7.23 -11.08 7.10
N PHE A 90 6.13 -10.40 7.35
CA PHE A 90 6.13 -8.97 7.59
C PHE A 90 6.91 -8.65 8.86
N LYS A 91 7.57 -7.49 8.82
CA LYS A 91 8.30 -6.92 9.94
C LYS A 91 7.68 -5.58 10.28
N THR A 92 7.70 -5.24 11.56
CA THR A 92 7.31 -3.91 12.03
C THR A 92 8.55 -3.06 12.25
N ALA A 93 8.48 -1.80 11.84
CA ALA A 93 9.45 -0.76 12.15
C ALA A 93 8.73 0.52 12.54
N GLU A 94 9.48 1.47 13.07
CA GLU A 94 8.94 2.75 13.54
C GLU A 94 9.75 3.90 12.93
N TYR A 95 9.05 4.97 12.52
CA TYR A 95 9.67 6.21 12.05
C TYR A 95 8.82 7.40 12.52
N LYS A 96 9.44 8.34 13.26
CA LYS A 96 8.74 9.49 13.88
C LYS A 96 7.48 9.08 14.67
N ASP A 97 7.62 8.07 15.53
CA ASP A 97 6.53 7.52 16.36
C ASP A 97 5.36 6.90 15.55
N VAL A 98 5.55 6.67 14.24
CA VAL A 98 4.60 5.92 13.39
C VAL A 98 5.13 4.52 13.15
N SER A 99 4.37 3.53 13.62
CA SER A 99 4.60 2.11 13.30
C SER A 99 4.13 1.80 11.89
N PHE A 100 4.96 1.08 11.14
CA PHE A 100 4.63 0.57 9.83
C PHE A 100 5.13 -0.86 9.65
N HIS A 101 4.42 -1.58 8.79
CA HIS A 101 4.68 -2.98 8.48
C HIS A 101 5.29 -3.08 7.09
N TYR A 102 6.25 -3.97 6.91
CA TYR A 102 6.90 -4.13 5.62
C TYR A 102 7.36 -5.55 5.31
N LEU A 103 7.34 -5.86 4.02
CA LEU A 103 7.93 -7.04 3.39
C LEU A 103 8.93 -6.60 2.33
N SER A 104 10.20 -6.95 2.49
CA SER A 104 11.25 -6.59 1.53
C SER A 104 11.42 -7.67 0.47
N PHE A 105 11.45 -7.25 -0.80
CA PHE A 105 11.86 -8.13 -1.89
C PHE A 105 13.38 -8.16 -2.05
N PRO A 106 13.95 -9.17 -2.75
CA PRO A 106 15.38 -9.20 -3.06
C PRO A 106 15.83 -7.98 -3.87
N GLN A 107 14.93 -7.39 -4.66
CA GLN A 107 15.21 -6.18 -5.42
C GLN A 107 15.30 -4.99 -4.46
N GLU A 108 16.48 -4.36 -4.43
CA GLU A 108 16.74 -3.25 -3.52
C GLU A 108 15.68 -2.14 -3.63
N GLY A 109 15.23 -1.61 -2.50
CA GLY A 109 14.27 -0.51 -2.47
C GLY A 109 12.86 -0.85 -2.97
N LEU A 110 12.57 -2.11 -3.29
CA LEU A 110 11.22 -2.59 -3.59
C LEU A 110 10.71 -3.45 -2.45
N GLY A 111 9.46 -3.23 -2.06
CA GLY A 111 8.81 -4.02 -1.03
C GLY A 111 7.40 -3.54 -0.76
N ILE A 112 6.63 -4.34 -0.04
CA ILE A 112 5.31 -3.95 0.41
C ILE A 112 5.49 -3.21 1.72
N CYS A 113 4.92 -2.01 1.86
CA CYS A 113 4.94 -1.27 3.10
C CYS A 113 3.54 -0.70 3.35
N TRP A 114 3.02 -0.89 4.56
CA TRP A 114 1.75 -0.31 4.95
C TRP A 114 1.77 0.28 6.36
N ALA A 115 0.95 1.32 6.58
CA ALA A 115 0.78 1.96 7.88
C ALA A 115 -0.65 2.49 8.04
N ILE A 116 -1.06 2.66 9.29
CA ILE A 116 -2.23 3.46 9.66
C ILE A 116 -1.70 4.74 10.33
N ILE A 117 -1.99 5.89 9.73
CA ILE A 117 -1.59 7.20 10.24
C ILE A 117 -2.87 7.99 10.52
N GLU A 118 -3.19 8.17 11.79
CA GLU A 118 -4.46 8.77 12.24
C GLU A 118 -5.72 8.06 11.69
N ASP A 119 -6.33 8.64 10.66
CA ASP A 119 -7.52 8.17 9.95
C ASP A 119 -7.18 7.59 8.57
N TYR A 120 -5.90 7.46 8.21
CA TYR A 120 -5.47 7.12 6.86
C TYR A 120 -4.76 5.78 6.79
N PHE A 121 -5.15 4.99 5.79
CA PHE A 121 -4.40 3.83 5.35
C PHE A 121 -3.39 4.27 4.29
N VAL A 122 -2.13 3.92 4.50
CA VAL A 122 -1.03 4.19 3.58
C VAL A 122 -0.48 2.87 3.09
N PHE A 123 -0.42 2.67 1.78
CA PHE A 123 0.23 1.53 1.14
C PHE A 123 1.28 2.05 0.16
N THR A 124 2.49 1.51 0.20
CA THR A 124 3.60 1.94 -0.67
C THR A 124 4.46 0.77 -1.11
N SER A 125 5.07 0.90 -2.28
CA SER A 125 6.00 -0.07 -2.85
C SER A 125 7.45 0.11 -2.37
N SER A 126 7.70 0.99 -1.39
CA SER A 126 9.02 1.18 -0.78
C SER A 126 8.96 1.85 0.59
N SER A 127 9.84 1.45 1.51
CA SER A 127 9.98 2.12 2.80
C SER A 127 10.47 3.57 2.68
N LYS A 128 11.20 3.92 1.61
CA LYS A 128 11.57 5.33 1.39
C LYS A 128 10.34 6.20 1.13
N THR A 129 9.34 5.66 0.44
CA THR A 129 8.09 6.37 0.14
C THR A 129 7.22 6.49 1.38
N ILE A 130 7.16 5.45 2.22
CA ILE A 130 6.42 5.58 3.50
C ILE A 130 7.03 6.65 4.40
N PHE A 131 8.36 6.76 4.47
CA PHE A 131 9.01 7.85 5.21
C PHE A 131 8.64 9.23 4.67
N LYS A 132 8.55 9.37 3.34
CA LYS A 132 8.10 10.63 2.71
C LYS A 132 6.65 10.97 3.03
N VAL A 133 5.77 9.98 3.07
CA VAL A 133 4.37 10.19 3.47
C VAL A 133 4.31 10.64 4.93
N ILE A 134 5.03 9.96 5.82
CA ILE A 134 5.09 10.32 7.24
C ILE A 134 5.67 11.75 7.40
N ASP A 135 6.71 12.11 6.66
CA ASP A 135 7.29 13.46 6.66
C ASP A 135 6.34 14.56 6.16
N LEU A 136 5.35 14.21 5.33
CA LEU A 136 4.36 15.16 4.79
C LEU A 136 3.13 15.31 5.68
N LEU A 137 2.81 14.28 6.46
CA LEU A 137 1.65 14.24 7.36
C LEU A 137 1.98 14.71 8.78
N LEU A 138 3.25 14.68 9.21
CA LEU A 138 3.75 15.07 10.53
C LEU A 138 4.83 16.18 10.47
#